data_AF-A0A7W0Y2T6-F1
#
_entry.id   AF-A0A7W0Y2T6-F1
#
_cell.length_a   1.000
_cell.length_b   1.000
_cell.length_c   1.000
_cell.angle_alpha   90.00
_cell.angle_beta   90.00
_cell.angle_gamma   90.00
#
_symmetry.space_group_name_H-M   'P 1'
#
loop_
_entity.id
_entity.type
_entity.pdbx_description
1 polymer ?
#
loop_
_entity_poly.entity_id
_entity_poly.type
_entity_poly.pdbx_seq_one_letter_code
_entity_poly.pdbx_strand_id
1 'polypeptide(L)'
;MDEAAIGFVLELGRALHRYGTPAHRLEESLRVICAHLGIAAETFTTPTTIIMSFGEPTALRTRMMRVEGGEPDMSRLAQVDELADDVAAREVTPAEGIARLALIQA
;
A
#
# COMPACT_ATOMS: atom_id res chain seq x y z
N MET A 1 17.07 -2.36 -2.68
CA MET A 1 15.65 -2.19 -2.34
C MET A 1 14.89 -2.30 -3.66
N ASP A 2 13.96 -3.23 -3.76
CA ASP A 2 13.20 -3.47 -4.99
C ASP A 2 12.22 -2.31 -5.23
N GLU A 3 12.43 -1.55 -6.32
CA GLU A 3 11.62 -0.38 -6.65
C GLU A 3 10.17 -0.76 -7.00
N ALA A 4 9.95 -1.92 -7.62
CA ALA A 4 8.61 -2.39 -7.95
C ALA A 4 7.83 -2.75 -6.68
N ALA A 5 8.50 -3.37 -5.70
CA ALA A 5 7.91 -3.70 -4.41
C ALA A 5 7.51 -2.45 -3.62
N ILE A 6 8.36 -1.42 -3.59
CA ILE A 6 8.00 -0.11 -2.99
C ILE A 6 6.84 0.53 -3.74
N GLY A 7 6.91 0.57 -5.07
CA GLY A 7 5.88 1.15 -5.91
C GLY A 7 4.51 0.52 -5.64
N PHE A 8 4.46 -0.80 -5.53
CA PHE A 8 3.25 -1.53 -5.18
C PHE A 8 2.71 -1.12 -3.81
N VAL A 9 3.55 -1.09 -2.78
CA VAL A 9 3.14 -0.72 -1.42
C VAL A 9 2.58 0.71 -1.37
N LEU A 10 3.19 1.65 -2.10
CA LEU A 10 2.71 3.03 -2.18
C LEU A 10 1.33 3.12 -2.84
N GLU A 11 1.13 2.44 -3.97
CA GLU A 11 -0.16 2.43 -4.68
C GLU A 11 -1.25 1.67 -3.90
N LEU A 12 -0.89 0.58 -3.23
CA LEU A 12 -1.78 -0.14 -2.32
C LEU A 12 -2.26 0.78 -1.20
N GLY A 13 -1.35 1.53 -0.57
CA GLY A 13 -1.70 2.49 0.48
C GLY A 13 -2.67 3.57 0.00
N ARG A 14 -2.46 4.09 -1.23
CA ARG A 14 -3.40 5.04 -1.86
C ARG A 14 -4.77 4.43 -2.08
N ALA A 15 -4.83 3.21 -2.61
CA ALA A 15 -6.09 2.52 -2.91
C ALA A 15 -6.89 2.24 -1.63
N LEU A 16 -6.25 1.64 -0.62
CA LEU A 16 -6.87 1.34 0.67
C LEU A 16 -7.41 2.61 1.35
N HIS A 17 -6.63 3.70 1.35
CA HIS A 17 -7.08 4.98 1.90
C HIS A 17 -8.28 5.54 1.11
N ARG A 18 -8.21 5.51 -0.22
CA ARG A 18 -9.27 6.04 -1.11
C ARG A 18 -10.61 5.35 -0.85
N TYR A 19 -10.61 4.04 -0.64
CA TYR A 19 -11.83 3.26 -0.40
C TYR A 19 -12.27 3.20 1.06
N GLY A 20 -11.69 4.06 1.92
CA GLY A 20 -12.19 4.31 3.27
C GLY A 20 -11.60 3.40 4.36
N THR A 21 -10.44 2.79 4.12
CA THR A 21 -9.75 1.99 5.15
C THR A 21 -9.36 2.90 6.34
N PRO A 22 -9.77 2.57 7.59
CA PRO A 22 -9.36 3.35 8.76
C PRO A 22 -7.83 3.35 8.93
N ALA A 23 -7.28 4.49 9.37
CA ALA A 23 -5.84 4.72 9.55
C ALA A 23 -5.08 3.54 10.20
N HIS A 24 -5.55 3.06 11.36
CA HIS A 24 -4.92 1.95 12.07
C HIS A 24 -4.90 0.63 11.27
N ARG A 25 -5.95 0.35 10.47
CA ARG A 25 -5.99 -0.84 9.61
C ARG A 25 -5.11 -0.65 8.38
N LEU A 26 -5.09 0.54 7.82
CA LEU A 26 -4.21 0.89 6.71
C LEU A 26 -2.73 0.71 7.09
N GLU A 27 -2.33 1.22 8.25
CA GLU A 27 -0.97 1.06 8.79
C GLU A 27 -0.63 -0.41 9.02
N GLU A 28 -1.57 -1.19 9.57
CA GLU A 28 -1.39 -2.62 9.78
C GLU A 28 -1.25 -3.39 8.46
N SER A 29 -2.12 -3.15 7.47
CA SER A 29 -2.03 -3.80 6.16
C SER A 29 -0.70 -3.48 5.46
N LEU A 30 -0.27 -2.22 5.49
CA LEU A 30 1.01 -1.79 4.92
C LEU A 30 2.21 -2.40 5.64
N ARG A 31 2.13 -2.55 6.97
CA ARG A 31 3.16 -3.23 7.77
C ARG A 31 3.26 -4.71 7.40
N VAL A 32 2.13 -5.41 7.28
CA VAL A 32 2.07 -6.83 6.94
C VAL A 32 2.67 -7.07 5.55
N ILE A 33 2.20 -6.35 4.52
CA ILE A 33 2.71 -6.56 3.16
C ILE A 33 4.20 -6.23 3.04
N CYS A 34 4.69 -5.18 3.73
CA CYS A 34 6.12 -4.88 3.76
C CYS A 34 6.93 -6.04 4.36
N ALA A 35 6.44 -6.66 5.44
CA ALA A 35 7.09 -7.83 6.03
C ALA A 35 7.14 -9.02 5.08
N HIS A 36 6.04 -9.32 4.36
CA HIS A 36 6.00 -10.38 3.34
C HIS A 36 6.98 -10.15 2.19
N LEU A 37 7.16 -8.89 1.79
CA LEU A 37 8.09 -8.47 0.75
C LEU A 37 9.54 -8.28 1.24
N GLY A 38 9.81 -8.46 2.54
CA GLY A 38 11.14 -8.27 3.12
C GLY A 38 11.60 -6.80 3.11
N ILE A 39 10.65 -5.86 3.19
CA ILE A 39 10.90 -4.42 3.20
C ILE A 39 10.83 -3.90 4.63
N ALA A 40 11.92 -3.31 5.13
CA ALA A 40 11.89 -2.51 6.34
C ALA A 40 11.18 -1.18 6.05
N ALA A 41 10.04 -0.94 6.69
CA ALA A 41 9.26 0.26 6.50
C ALA A 41 8.57 0.74 7.78
N GLU A 42 8.49 2.06 7.93
CA GLU A 42 7.64 2.73 8.91
C GLU A 42 6.54 3.49 8.18
N THR A 43 5.30 3.38 8.65
CA THR A 43 4.13 4.03 8.05
C THR A 43 3.44 4.90 9.08
N PHE A 44 3.07 6.11 8.68
CA PHE A 44 2.24 7.01 9.46
C PHE A 44 1.17 7.62 8.56
N THR A 45 -0.07 7.67 9.05
CA THR A 45 -1.20 8.18 8.28
C THR A 45 -1.92 9.31 8.98
N THR A 46 -2.38 10.26 8.18
CA THR A 46 -3.33 11.31 8.58
C THR A 46 -4.47 11.31 7.55
N PRO A 47 -5.61 11.95 7.82
CA PRO A 47 -6.77 11.88 6.91
C PRO A 47 -6.52 12.31 5.46
N THR A 48 -5.42 13.00 5.16
CA THR A 48 -5.10 13.45 3.79
C THR A 48 -3.66 13.20 3.37
N THR A 49 -2.89 12.46 4.17
CA THR A 49 -1.47 12.20 3.88
C THR A 49 -1.05 10.85 4.42
N ILE A 50 -0.36 10.08 3.57
CA ILE A 50 0.37 8.87 3.96
C ILE A 50 1.87 9.20 3.89
N ILE A 51 2.60 8.88 4.95
CA ILE A 51 4.05 9.01 5.05
C ILE A 51 4.63 7.62 5.25
N MET A 52 5.54 7.21 4.36
CA MET A 52 6.24 5.93 4.45
C MET A 52 7.75 6.13 4.37
N SER A 53 8.49 5.54 5.28
CA SER A 53 9.95 5.58 5.30
C SER A 53 10.50 4.18 5.13
N PHE A 54 11.37 3.96 4.15
CA PHE A 54 11.90 2.64 3.80
C PHE A 54 13.40 2.51 4.07
N GLY A 55 13.83 1.36 4.57
CA GLY A 55 15.24 1.01 4.79
C GLY A 55 15.66 1.02 6.26
N GLU A 56 16.97 1.05 6.49
CA GLU A 56 17.56 1.09 7.83
C GLU A 56 17.33 2.44 8.52
N PRO A 57 17.21 2.50 9.86
CA PRO A 57 16.89 3.72 10.60
C PRO A 57 17.78 4.94 10.28
N THR A 58 19.06 4.72 9.98
CA THR A 58 20.02 5.79 9.66
C THR A 58 20.07 6.17 8.18
N ALA A 59 19.36 5.44 7.32
CA ALA A 59 19.36 5.62 5.86
C ALA A 59 17.94 5.56 5.26
N LEU A 60 16.93 5.91 6.07
CA LEU A 60 15.53 5.90 5.66
C LEU A 60 15.30 6.79 4.43
N ARG A 61 14.56 6.24 3.47
CA ARG A 61 14.06 6.99 2.31
C ARG A 61 12.57 7.24 2.49
N THR A 62 12.22 8.48 2.81
CA THR A 62 10.82 8.87 3.00
C THR A 62 10.12 9.13 1.67
N ARG A 63 8.87 8.71 1.60
CA ARG A 63 7.89 8.97 0.55
C ARG A 63 6.67 9.55 1.20
N MET A 64 6.17 10.64 0.64
CA MET A 64 4.97 11.31 1.11
C MET A 64 3.96 11.34 -0.01
N MET A 65 2.74 10.97 0.31
CA MET A 65 1.64 10.89 -0.64
C MET A 65 0.48 11.71 -0.12
N ARG A 66 0.10 12.73 -0.90
CA ARG A 66 -1.21 13.37 -0.75
C ARG A 66 -2.26 12.35 -1.14
N VAL A 67 -3.24 12.15 -0.26
CA VAL A 67 -4.41 11.31 -0.50
C VAL A 67 -5.65 12.14 -0.24
N GLU A 68 -6.63 12.01 -1.13
CA GLU A 68 -7.94 12.64 -0.96
C GLU A 68 -8.91 11.57 -0.47
N GLY A 69 -9.89 11.97 0.34
CA GLY A 69 -10.98 11.08 0.71
C GLY A 69 -11.75 10.72 -0.55
N GLY A 70 -11.79 9.44 -0.90
CA GLY A 70 -12.67 8.92 -1.94
C GLY A 70 -14.03 8.56 -1.36
N GLU A 71 -14.99 8.27 -2.23
CA GLU A 71 -16.21 7.60 -1.80
C GLU A 71 -15.88 6.16 -1.39
N PRO A 72 -16.33 5.70 -0.21
CA PRO A 72 -16.19 4.31 0.18
C PRO A 72 -16.83 3.38 -0.85
N ASP A 73 -16.07 2.41 -1.33
CA ASP A 73 -16.54 1.36 -2.24
C ASP A 73 -16.05 0.02 -1.72
N MET A 74 -16.97 -0.73 -1.09
CA MET A 74 -16.66 -2.01 -0.46
C MET A 74 -16.31 -3.09 -1.47
N SER A 75 -16.80 -2.99 -2.70
CA SER A 75 -16.49 -3.95 -3.76
C SER A 75 -15.05 -3.74 -4.24
N ARG A 76 -14.64 -2.49 -4.47
CA ARG A 76 -13.25 -2.18 -4.84
C ARG A 76 -12.29 -2.44 -3.68
N LEU A 77 -12.70 -2.15 -2.45
CA LEU A 77 -11.89 -2.46 -1.27
C LEU A 77 -11.59 -3.96 -1.16
N ALA A 78 -12.61 -4.81 -1.35
CA ALA A 78 -12.43 -6.26 -1.35
C ALA A 78 -11.45 -6.74 -2.44
N GLN A 79 -11.52 -6.17 -3.65
CA GLN A 79 -10.58 -6.49 -4.74
C GLN A 79 -9.14 -6.05 -4.41
N VAL A 80 -8.97 -4.91 -3.73
CA VAL A 80 -7.66 -4.44 -3.29
C VAL A 80 -7.07 -5.34 -2.20
N ASP A 81 -7.90 -5.77 -1.24
CA ASP A 81 -7.48 -6.70 -0.18
C ASP A 81 -7.08 -8.06 -0.76
N GLU A 82 -7.89 -8.62 -1.68
CA GLU A 82 -7.57 -9.88 -2.38
C GLU A 82 -6.24 -9.78 -3.15
N LEU A 83 -6.02 -8.66 -3.85
CA LEU A 83 -4.77 -8.43 -4.56
C LEU A 83 -3.55 -8.29 -3.61
N ALA A 84 -3.74 -7.72 -2.43
CA ALA A 84 -2.68 -7.66 -1.43
C ALA A 84 -2.31 -9.06 -0.91
N ASP A 85 -3.32 -9.92 -0.71
CA ASP A 85 -3.13 -11.32 -0.32
C ASP A 85 -2.40 -12.12 -1.41
N ASP A 86 -2.79 -11.97 -2.68
CA ASP A 86 -2.13 -12.60 -3.84
C ASP A 86 -0.63 -12.24 -3.90
N VAL A 87 -0.30 -10.97 -3.69
CA VAL A 87 1.10 -10.49 -3.68
C VAL A 87 1.85 -11.00 -2.45
N ALA A 88 1.20 -11.04 -1.28
CA ALA A 88 1.79 -11.59 -0.05
C ALA A 88 2.07 -13.10 -0.17
N ALA A 89 1.21 -13.83 -0.88
CA ALA A 89 1.34 -15.24 -1.21
C ALA A 89 2.35 -15.50 -2.34
N ARG A 90 2.84 -14.46 -3.01
CA ARG A 90 3.73 -14.51 -4.19
C ARG A 90 3.09 -15.17 -5.42
N GLU A 91 1.77 -15.14 -5.50
CA GLU A 91 1.00 -15.57 -6.68
C GLU A 91 1.00 -14.47 -7.76
N VAL A 92 1.13 -13.22 -7.33
CA VAL A 92 1.24 -12.03 -8.18
C VAL A 92 2.52 -11.27 -7.84
N THR A 93 3.28 -10.87 -8.85
CA THR A 93 4.47 -10.04 -8.63
C THR A 93 4.07 -8.60 -8.28
N PRO A 94 4.89 -7.82 -7.56
CA PRO A 94 4.57 -6.41 -7.29
C PRO A 94 4.32 -5.57 -8.54
N ALA A 95 5.04 -5.84 -9.64
CA ALA A 95 4.83 -5.15 -10.91
C ALA A 95 3.46 -5.45 -11.53
N GLU A 96 3.02 -6.71 -11.50
CA GLU A 96 1.67 -7.11 -11.92
C GLU A 96 0.61 -6.54 -10.97
N GLY A 97 0.90 -6.49 -9.67
CA GLY A 97 0.05 -5.89 -8.66
C GLY A 97 -0.25 -4.42 -8.94
N ILE A 98 0.77 -3.63 -9.32
CA ILE A 98 0.58 -2.23 -9.75
C ILE A 98 -0.36 -2.16 -10.96
N ALA A 99 -0.17 -3.01 -11.96
CA ALA A 99 -1.01 -3.03 -13.15
C ALA A 99 -2.47 -3.39 -12.82
N ARG A 100 -2.71 -4.36 -11.92
CA ARG A 100 -4.05 -4.73 -11.47
C ARG A 100 -4.71 -3.64 -10.61
N LEU A 101 -3.96 -2.99 -9.72
CA LEU A 101 -4.46 -1.84 -8.94
C LEU A 101 -4.98 -0.72 -9.85
N ALA A 102 -4.27 -0.41 -10.93
CA ALA A 102 -4.69 0.60 -11.89
C ALA A 102 -6.05 0.27 -12.55
N LEU A 103 -6.34 -1.02 -12.77
CA LEU A 103 -7.64 -1.47 -13.30
C LEU A 103 -8.77 -1.36 -12.28
N ILE A 104 -8.50 -1.65 -11.00
CA ILE A 104 -9.48 -1.51 -9.92
C ILE A 104 -9.82 -0.02 -9.70
N GLN A 105 -8.86 0.88 -9.92
CA GLN A 105 -9.00 2.32 -9.73
C GLN A 105 -9.60 3.08 -10.91
N ALA A 106 -9.72 2.44 -12.08
CA ALA A 106 -10.39 2.99 -13.27
C ALA A 106 -11.88 3.23 -13.04
#